data_AF-A0A9P4TAM5-F1
#
_entry.id   AF-A0A9P4TAM5-F1
#
_cell.length_a   1.000
_cell.length_b   1.000
_cell.length_c   1.000
_cell.angle_alpha   90.00
_cell.angle_beta   90.00
_cell.angle_gamma   90.00
#
_symmetry.space_group_name_H-M   'P 1'
#
loop_
_entity.id
_entity.type
_entity.pdbx_description
1 polymer ?
#
loop_
_entity_poly.entity_id
_entity_poly.type
_entity_poly.pdbx_seq_one_letter_code
_entity_poly.pdbx_strand_id
1 'polypeptide(L)'
;MPFPRPRTKSTAYTHSPPLLPAILKAIQAISSAVVAGITFYFLSELRRDGYSLPWTFILLLTVSLLTLLTLALPLCLNTRTTSTTPQLLISGLTTGLAAFWAVSFALLAWWSAPALGSACARESWDSDTGTGVCRMYKALFSFALFGTLGACVAAGWQWWGVRKERAGRGRFVGLQGEVDDGIWDLNVPRGAPVGVERGREGYQLPEEQWGYADTGYGGAGEAVGRRSVEGRM
;
A
#
# COMPACT_ATOMS: atom_id res chain seq x y z
N MET A 1 -47.98 6.38 -10.93
CA MET A 1 -47.28 6.12 -9.65
C MET A 1 -45.80 6.45 -9.85
N PRO A 2 -45.17 7.26 -8.99
CA PRO A 2 -43.75 7.57 -9.13
C PRO A 2 -42.90 6.46 -8.50
N PHE A 3 -41.98 5.89 -9.28
CA PHE A 3 -41.02 4.89 -8.79
C PHE A 3 -40.11 5.50 -7.71
N PRO A 4 -39.93 4.84 -6.54
CA PRO A 4 -38.93 5.26 -5.58
C PRO A 4 -37.54 4.98 -6.18
N ARG A 5 -36.78 6.06 -6.44
CA ARG A 5 -35.40 5.91 -6.89
C ARG A 5 -34.58 5.27 -5.76
N PRO A 6 -33.91 4.13 -5.98
CA PRO A 6 -32.99 3.60 -4.98
C PRO A 6 -31.91 4.65 -4.76
N ARG A 7 -31.84 5.17 -3.54
CA ARG A 7 -30.82 6.12 -3.11
C ARG A 7 -29.53 5.33 -2.85
N THR A 8 -28.98 4.73 -3.89
CA THR A 8 -27.58 4.31 -3.87
C THR A 8 -26.79 5.60 -3.73
N LYS A 9 -26.26 5.86 -2.53
CA LYS A 9 -25.17 6.81 -2.38
C LYS A 9 -24.07 6.26 -3.27
N SER A 10 -23.92 6.86 -4.45
CA SER A 10 -22.69 6.78 -5.23
C SER A 10 -21.57 6.92 -4.20
N THR A 11 -20.81 5.85 -4.02
CA THR A 11 -19.52 5.97 -3.36
C THR A 11 -18.79 6.96 -4.23
N ALA A 12 -18.73 8.21 -3.75
CA ALA A 12 -17.94 9.24 -4.37
C ALA A 12 -16.50 8.72 -4.31
N TYR A 13 -16.09 8.00 -5.35
CA TYR A 13 -14.72 7.89 -5.74
C TYR A 13 -14.33 9.31 -6.11
N THR A 14 -13.90 10.05 -5.09
CA THR A 14 -13.40 11.40 -5.21
C THR A 14 -12.24 11.32 -6.19
N HIS A 15 -12.49 11.69 -7.44
CA HIS A 15 -11.53 11.64 -8.55
C HIS A 15 -10.41 12.68 -8.38
N SER A 16 -10.43 13.46 -7.29
CA SER A 16 -9.29 14.27 -6.88
C SER A 16 -8.41 13.43 -5.96
N PRO A 17 -7.18 13.01 -6.38
CA PRO A 17 -6.24 12.49 -5.42
C PRO A 17 -6.07 13.57 -4.34
N PRO A 18 -6.26 13.25 -3.05
CA PRO A 18 -6.11 14.26 -2.02
C PRO A 18 -4.71 14.85 -2.15
N LEU A 19 -4.63 16.18 -2.34
CA LEU A 19 -3.37 16.89 -2.54
C LEU A 19 -2.43 16.67 -1.34
N LEU A 20 -3.01 16.53 -0.15
CA LEU A 20 -2.31 16.37 1.12
C LEU A 20 -1.30 15.20 1.14
N PRO A 21 -1.67 13.92 0.87
CA PRO A 21 -0.70 12.83 0.83
C PRO A 21 0.33 12.94 -0.30
N ALA A 22 0.03 13.62 -1.40
CA ALA A 22 1.02 13.87 -2.44
C ALA A 22 2.08 14.87 -1.96
N ILE A 23 1.65 15.95 -1.31
CA ILE A 23 2.53 16.96 -0.71
C ILE A 23 3.38 16.34 0.41
N LEU A 24 2.78 15.52 1.28
CA LEU A 24 3.51 14.82 2.36
C LEU A 24 4.60 13.91 1.79
N LYS A 25 4.31 13.17 0.71
CA LYS A 25 5.32 12.34 0.02
C LYS A 25 6.42 13.18 -0.63
N ALA A 26 6.09 14.34 -1.19
CA ALA A 26 7.07 15.23 -1.79
C ALA A 26 8.01 15.84 -0.73
N ILE A 27 7.46 16.32 0.39
CA ILE A 27 8.24 16.82 1.52
C ILE A 27 9.15 15.71 2.05
N GLN A 28 8.61 14.50 2.23
CA GLN A 28 9.39 13.34 2.66
C GLN A 28 10.51 12.98 1.68
N ALA A 29 10.27 13.07 0.37
CA ALA A 29 11.28 12.82 -0.65
C ALA A 29 12.41 13.85 -0.59
N ILE A 30 12.06 15.14 -0.47
CA ILE A 30 13.04 16.24 -0.38
C ILE A 30 13.87 16.10 0.89
N SER A 31 13.23 15.88 2.04
CA SER A 31 13.94 15.71 3.31
C SER A 31 14.88 14.50 3.26
N SER A 32 14.42 13.38 2.68
CA SER A 32 15.23 12.16 2.54
C SER A 32 16.41 12.36 1.59
N ALA A 33 16.22 13.09 0.48
CA ALA A 33 17.30 13.39 -0.46
C ALA A 33 18.40 14.26 0.16
N VAL A 34 18.01 15.30 0.92
CA VAL A 34 18.96 16.19 1.62
C VAL A 34 19.73 15.42 2.69
N VAL A 35 19.04 14.63 3.52
CA VAL A 35 19.68 13.79 4.55
C VAL A 35 20.63 12.78 3.92
N ALA A 36 20.22 12.09 2.84
CA ALA A 36 21.07 11.15 2.11
C ALA A 36 22.32 11.84 1.55
N GLY A 37 22.17 13.03 0.93
CA GLY A 37 23.27 13.78 0.36
C GLY A 37 24.32 14.20 1.40
N ILE A 38 23.87 14.81 2.50
CA ILE A 38 24.77 15.27 3.58
C ILE A 38 25.47 14.06 4.24
N THR A 39 24.72 13.00 4.52
CA THR A 39 25.26 11.79 5.17
C THR A 39 26.25 11.06 4.25
N PHE A 40 25.95 10.99 2.95
CA PHE A 40 26.85 10.41 1.95
C PHE A 40 28.15 11.21 1.83
N TYR A 41 28.07 12.54 1.84
CA TYR A 41 29.26 13.40 1.85
C TYR A 41 30.16 13.10 3.05
N PHE A 42 29.60 13.06 4.27
CA PHE A 42 30.37 12.74 5.47
C PHE A 42 31.00 11.34 5.43
N LEU A 43 30.25 10.33 4.99
CA LEU A 43 30.77 8.97 4.88
C LEU A 43 31.87 8.86 3.80
N SER A 44 31.75 9.62 2.71
CA SER A 44 32.77 9.68 1.66
C SER A 44 34.06 10.30 2.19
N GLU A 45 33.96 11.38 2.95
CA GLU A 45 35.14 12.08 3.50
C GLU A 45 35.84 11.24 4.56
N LEU A 46 35.08 10.67 5.52
CA LEU A 46 35.63 9.76 6.53
C LEU A 46 36.33 8.54 5.94
N ARG A 47 35.82 8.03 4.80
CA ARG A 47 36.44 6.91 4.09
C ARG A 47 37.76 7.32 3.43
N ARG A 48 37.85 8.53 2.87
CA ARG A 48 39.10 9.04 2.27
C ARG A 48 40.20 9.17 3.32
N ASP A 49 39.83 9.56 4.52
CA ASP A 49 40.75 9.75 5.65
C ASP A 49 41.02 8.46 6.44
N GLY A 50 40.41 7.33 6.05
CA GLY A 50 40.65 6.03 6.67
C GLY A 50 40.07 5.85 8.08
N TYR A 51 39.16 6.72 8.50
CA TYR A 51 38.51 6.63 9.81
C TYR A 51 37.41 5.56 9.84
N SER A 52 37.15 5.01 11.02
CA SER A 52 36.04 4.08 11.26
C SER A 52 34.70 4.80 11.12
N LEU A 53 33.80 4.19 10.33
CA LEU A 53 32.52 4.79 9.99
C LEU A 53 31.54 4.62 11.16
N PRO A 54 31.02 5.72 11.74
CA PRO A 54 30.00 5.62 12.78
C PRO A 54 28.72 4.96 12.24
N TRP A 55 28.27 3.90 12.90
CA TRP A 55 27.12 3.11 12.46
C TRP A 55 25.82 3.91 12.36
N THR A 56 25.69 4.98 13.15
CA THR A 56 24.55 5.90 13.13
C THR A 56 24.34 6.54 11.76
N PHE A 57 25.42 7.01 11.11
CA PHE A 57 25.35 7.64 9.79
C PHE A 57 25.00 6.62 8.71
N ILE A 58 25.52 5.39 8.82
CA ILE A 58 25.16 4.30 7.90
C ILE A 58 23.66 3.98 8.01
N LEU A 59 23.13 3.95 9.23
CA LEU A 59 21.70 3.74 9.48
C LEU A 59 20.87 4.88 8.85
N LEU A 60 21.21 6.15 9.11
CA LEU A 60 20.53 7.30 8.48
C LEU A 60 20.57 7.26 6.95
N LEU A 61 21.70 6.88 6.37
CA LEU A 61 21.84 6.75 4.92
C LEU A 61 20.96 5.60 4.39
N THR A 62 20.96 4.45 5.03
CA THR A 62 20.16 3.30 4.58
C THR A 62 18.66 3.60 4.67
N VAL A 63 18.21 4.23 5.76
CA VAL A 63 16.80 4.63 5.95
C VAL A 63 16.37 5.68 4.94
N SER A 64 17.21 6.69 4.67
CA SER A 64 16.90 7.70 3.65
C SER A 64 16.87 7.13 2.23
N LEU A 65 17.81 6.26 1.87
CA LEU A 65 17.81 5.55 0.58
C LEU A 65 16.62 4.59 0.44
N LEU A 66 16.29 3.86 1.49
CA LEU A 66 15.11 2.99 1.53
C LEU A 66 13.82 3.82 1.39
N THR A 67 13.78 5.03 1.97
CA THR A 67 12.66 5.96 1.79
C THR A 67 12.52 6.41 0.34
N LEU A 68 13.62 6.79 -0.32
CA LEU A 68 13.61 7.15 -1.73
C LEU A 68 13.18 5.96 -2.61
N LEU A 69 13.69 4.76 -2.32
CA LEU A 69 13.32 3.55 -3.04
C LEU A 69 11.84 3.21 -2.87
N THR A 70 11.31 3.29 -1.65
CA THR A 70 9.89 3.01 -1.37
C THR A 70 8.94 4.04 -1.97
N LEU A 71 9.39 5.28 -2.15
CA LEU A 71 8.66 6.32 -2.88
C LEU A 71 8.79 6.17 -4.41
N ALA A 72 9.93 5.70 -4.90
CA ALA A 72 10.19 5.47 -6.33
C ALA A 72 9.52 4.21 -6.86
N LEU A 73 9.43 3.13 -6.06
CA LEU A 73 8.91 1.83 -6.49
C LEU A 73 7.48 1.94 -7.06
N PRO A 74 6.52 2.62 -6.40
CA PRO A 74 5.19 2.83 -6.96
C PRO A 74 5.24 3.67 -8.23
N LEU A 75 6.10 4.69 -8.31
CA LEU A 75 6.25 5.53 -9.50
C LEU A 75 6.73 4.72 -10.71
N CYS A 76 7.70 3.82 -10.49
CA CYS A 76 8.22 2.94 -11.54
C CYS A 76 7.19 1.86 -11.94
N LEU A 77 6.52 1.24 -10.97
CA LEU A 77 5.59 0.13 -11.21
C LEU A 77 4.26 0.60 -11.82
N ASN A 78 3.83 1.83 -11.55
CA ASN A 78 2.59 2.38 -12.12
C ASN A 78 2.66 2.55 -13.65
N THR A 79 3.85 2.45 -14.25
CA THR A 79 4.04 2.53 -15.71
C THR A 79 3.86 1.21 -16.45
N ARG A 80 3.76 0.05 -15.76
CA ARG A 80 3.82 -1.26 -16.46
C ARG A 80 2.74 -2.28 -16.13
N THR A 81 2.02 -2.25 -15.01
CA THR A 81 1.02 -3.29 -14.75
C THR A 81 -0.08 -2.85 -13.79
N THR A 82 -1.32 -3.03 -14.23
CA THR A 82 -2.55 -2.77 -13.51
C THR A 82 -2.64 -3.58 -12.20
N SER A 83 -2.45 -2.87 -11.09
CA SER A 83 -3.22 -2.92 -9.84
C SER A 83 -3.59 -4.28 -9.25
N THR A 84 -2.82 -4.74 -8.26
CA THR A 84 -3.32 -5.05 -6.90
C THR A 84 -2.09 -5.19 -5.98
N THR A 85 -1.43 -4.09 -5.64
CA THR A 85 -0.48 -4.15 -4.52
C THR A 85 -1.29 -4.25 -3.22
N PRO A 86 -1.01 -5.23 -2.36
CA PRO A 86 -1.75 -5.39 -1.11
C PRO A 86 -1.53 -4.13 -0.26
N GLN A 87 -2.58 -3.34 -0.07
CA GLN A 87 -2.55 -2.09 0.71
C GLN A 87 -1.98 -2.30 2.12
N LEU A 88 -2.15 -3.50 2.67
CA LEU A 88 -1.58 -3.96 3.93
C LEU A 88 -0.04 -4.00 3.91
N LEU A 89 0.57 -4.49 2.84
CA LEU A 89 2.02 -4.58 2.69
C LEU A 89 2.64 -3.18 2.59
N ILE A 90 2.06 -2.30 1.77
CA ILE A 90 2.53 -0.92 1.61
C ILE A 90 2.39 -0.15 2.93
N SER A 91 1.25 -0.30 3.62
CA SER A 91 1.02 0.36 4.91
C SER A 91 2.00 -0.15 5.99
N GLY A 92 2.29 -1.46 6.00
CA GLY A 92 3.29 -2.05 6.89
C GLY A 92 4.69 -1.50 6.63
N LEU A 93 5.08 -1.39 5.36
CA LEU A 93 6.37 -0.86 4.95
C LEU A 93 6.56 0.61 5.35
N THR A 94 5.55 1.46 5.12
CA THR A 94 5.62 2.88 5.54
C THR A 94 5.66 3.03 7.06
N THR A 95 4.93 2.19 7.80
CA THR A 95 4.96 2.21 9.27
C THR A 95 6.31 1.76 9.81
N GLY A 96 6.87 0.68 9.28
CA GLY A 96 8.22 0.23 9.64
C GLY A 96 9.27 1.29 9.34
N LEU A 97 9.16 1.95 8.19
CA LEU A 97 10.05 3.04 7.81
C LEU A 97 9.93 4.24 8.76
N ALA A 98 8.73 4.60 9.23
CA ALA A 98 8.55 5.63 10.23
C ALA A 98 9.22 5.28 11.58
N ALA A 99 9.15 4.01 11.99
CA ALA A 99 9.88 3.54 13.18
C ALA A 99 11.39 3.64 12.99
N PHE A 100 11.91 3.24 11.83
CA PHE A 100 13.32 3.41 11.50
C PHE A 100 13.75 4.87 11.49
N TRP A 101 12.94 5.79 10.96
CA TRP A 101 13.18 7.22 11.03
C TRP A 101 13.25 7.73 12.47
N ALA A 102 12.32 7.32 13.33
CA ALA A 102 12.32 7.70 14.75
C ALA A 102 13.58 7.21 15.48
N VAL A 103 13.97 5.94 15.28
CA VAL A 103 15.19 5.36 15.85
C VAL A 103 16.42 6.09 15.32
N SER A 104 16.52 6.30 14.00
CA SER A 104 17.60 7.03 13.35
C SER A 104 17.80 8.42 13.97
N PHE A 105 16.70 9.16 14.13
CA PHE A 105 16.73 10.51 14.68
C PHE A 105 17.05 10.51 16.17
N ALA A 106 16.54 9.55 16.95
CA ALA A 106 16.88 9.45 18.37
C ALA A 106 18.38 9.19 18.57
N LEU A 107 18.97 8.28 17.78
CA LEU A 107 20.40 8.02 17.80
C LEU A 107 21.21 9.24 17.33
N LEU A 108 20.74 9.93 16.27
CA LEU A 108 21.38 11.16 15.81
C LEU A 108 21.36 12.24 16.89
N ALA A 109 20.20 12.45 17.52
CA ALA A 109 20.00 13.46 18.55
C ALA A 109 20.87 13.19 19.78
N TRP A 110 20.96 11.94 20.22
CA TRP A 110 21.87 11.56 21.29
C TRP A 110 23.32 11.84 20.89
N TRP A 111 23.77 11.29 19.77
CA TRP A 111 25.17 11.38 19.37
C TRP A 111 25.62 12.83 19.10
N SER A 112 24.73 13.64 18.54
CA SER A 112 25.02 15.03 18.19
C SER A 112 24.68 16.05 19.28
N ALA A 113 24.10 15.64 20.41
CA ALA A 113 23.73 16.57 21.50
C ALA A 113 24.89 17.50 21.94
N PRO A 114 26.14 17.03 22.12
CA PRO A 114 27.25 17.91 22.47
C PRO A 114 27.59 18.93 21.37
N ALA A 115 27.46 18.53 20.10
CA ALA A 115 27.75 19.36 18.94
C ALA A 115 26.63 20.39 18.65
N LEU A 116 25.38 20.10 19.04
CA LEU A 116 24.26 21.03 18.90
C LEU A 116 24.23 22.11 19.99
N GLY A 117 24.73 21.78 21.19
CA GLY A 117 24.77 22.71 22.32
C GLY A 117 25.73 23.88 22.14
N SER A 118 26.75 23.75 21.28
CA SER A 118 27.71 24.81 21.01
C SER A 118 27.28 25.74 19.86
N ALA A 119 27.62 27.02 20.00
CA ALA A 119 27.49 27.97 18.91
C ALA A 119 28.42 27.56 17.76
N CYS A 120 27.99 27.73 16.50
CA CYS A 120 28.90 27.54 15.36
C CYS A 120 29.73 28.82 15.18
N ALA A 121 30.68 29.06 16.10
CA ALA A 121 31.59 30.19 16.05
C ALA A 121 33.03 29.71 15.86
N ARG A 122 33.86 30.57 15.26
CA ARG A 122 35.30 30.31 15.08
C ARG A 122 35.99 30.04 16.43
N GLU A 123 35.53 30.73 17.48
CA GLU A 123 36.02 30.61 18.86
C GLU A 123 35.86 29.21 19.45
N SER A 124 34.88 28.43 19.00
CA SER A 124 34.61 27.07 19.51
C SER A 124 35.07 25.95 18.58
N TRP A 125 35.31 26.24 17.30
CA TRP A 125 35.65 25.24 16.27
C TRP A 125 37.03 25.44 15.63
N ASP A 126 37.76 26.48 16.05
CA ASP A 126 39.17 26.81 15.74
C ASP A 126 39.56 26.92 14.25
N SER A 127 38.62 26.63 13.34
CA SER A 127 38.83 26.58 11.89
C SER A 127 37.55 26.91 11.11
N ASP A 128 37.72 27.44 9.89
CA ASP A 128 36.60 27.67 8.97
C ASP A 128 35.94 26.35 8.54
N THR A 129 36.76 25.30 8.38
CA THR A 129 36.29 23.95 8.07
C THR A 129 35.39 23.41 9.17
N GLY A 130 35.78 23.55 10.45
CA GLY A 130 34.96 23.15 11.60
C GLY A 130 33.63 23.90 11.68
N THR A 131 33.63 25.19 11.32
CA THR A 131 32.41 26.00 11.25
C THR A 131 31.46 25.49 10.15
N GLY A 132 31.99 25.11 8.99
CA GLY A 132 31.23 24.50 7.89
C GLY A 132 30.58 23.18 8.31
N VAL A 133 31.33 22.31 8.98
CA VAL A 133 30.85 21.02 9.51
C VAL A 133 29.72 21.24 10.52
N CYS A 134 29.88 22.18 11.46
CA CYS A 134 28.84 22.53 12.45
C CYS A 134 27.51 22.95 11.78
N ARG A 135 27.58 23.76 10.71
CA ARG A 135 26.37 24.17 9.95
C ARG A 135 25.71 22.98 9.24
N MET A 136 26.50 22.09 8.64
CA MET A 136 25.98 20.87 8.02
C MET A 136 25.30 19.96 9.03
N TYR A 137 25.85 19.81 10.24
CA TYR A 137 25.21 19.06 11.32
C TYR A 137 23.86 19.64 11.74
N LYS A 138 23.77 20.97 11.88
CA LYS A 138 22.50 21.64 12.23
C LYS A 138 21.47 21.51 11.11
N ALA A 139 21.90 21.62 9.86
CA ALA A 139 21.04 21.37 8.70
C ALA A 139 20.56 19.91 8.70
N LEU A 140 21.46 18.93 8.83
CA LEU A 140 21.14 17.51 8.89
C LEU A 140 20.10 17.22 9.99
N PHE A 141 20.30 17.78 11.19
CA PHE A 141 19.37 17.60 12.31
C PHE A 141 17.98 18.15 11.99
N SER A 142 17.88 19.35 11.41
CA SER A 142 16.59 19.96 11.07
C SER A 142 15.84 19.16 9.99
N PHE A 143 16.52 18.76 8.91
CA PHE A 143 15.91 17.98 7.84
C PHE A 143 15.58 16.55 8.29
N ALA A 144 16.38 15.97 9.18
CA ALA A 144 16.06 14.69 9.80
C ALA A 144 14.81 14.81 10.67
N LEU A 145 14.65 15.88 11.46
CA LEU A 145 13.44 16.14 12.25
C LEU A 145 12.19 16.31 11.36
N PHE A 146 12.29 17.09 10.28
CA PHE A 146 11.17 17.21 9.34
C PHE A 146 10.86 15.88 8.66
N GLY A 147 11.88 15.09 8.32
CA GLY A 147 11.72 13.75 7.77
C GLY A 147 11.08 12.75 8.75
N THR A 148 11.36 12.84 10.05
CA THR A 148 10.72 11.99 11.06
C THR A 148 9.27 12.39 11.28
N LEU A 149 8.99 13.69 11.46
CA LEU A 149 7.63 14.19 11.62
C LEU A 149 6.77 13.87 10.39
N GLY A 150 7.31 14.07 9.19
CA GLY A 150 6.67 13.71 7.94
C GLY A 150 6.33 12.22 7.87
N ALA A 151 7.29 11.35 8.20
CA ALA A 151 7.09 9.90 8.22
C ALA A 151 6.04 9.47 9.26
N CYS A 152 6.06 10.03 10.47
CA CYS A 152 5.10 9.73 11.53
C CYS A 152 3.67 10.15 11.14
N VAL A 153 3.51 11.35 10.58
CA VAL A 153 2.20 11.84 10.12
C VAL A 153 1.66 10.97 8.97
N ALA A 154 2.51 10.63 8.00
CA ALA A 154 2.13 9.78 6.87
C ALA A 154 1.71 8.38 7.34
N ALA A 155 2.49 7.75 8.22
CA ALA A 155 2.18 6.44 8.79
C ALA A 155 0.88 6.49 9.62
N GLY A 156 0.70 7.53 10.43
CA GLY A 156 -0.52 7.73 11.22
C GLY A 156 -1.77 7.87 10.35
N TRP A 157 -1.67 8.64 9.26
CA TRP A 157 -2.77 8.80 8.29
C TRP A 157 -3.16 7.46 7.64
N GLN A 158 -2.17 6.69 7.16
CA GLN A 158 -2.41 5.38 6.54
C GLN A 158 -2.99 4.38 7.54
N TRP A 159 -2.44 4.32 8.75
CA TRP A 159 -2.93 3.41 9.78
C TRP A 159 -4.38 3.72 10.19
N TRP A 160 -4.73 5.00 10.29
CA TRP A 160 -6.12 5.42 10.53
C TRP A 160 -7.05 5.01 9.39
N GLY A 161 -6.63 5.17 8.13
CA GLY A 161 -7.37 4.70 6.97
C GLY A 161 -7.65 3.19 7.02
N VAL A 162 -6.62 2.38 7.28
CA VAL A 162 -6.76 0.92 7.42
C VAL A 162 -7.67 0.55 8.59
N ARG A 163 -7.59 1.25 9.74
CA ARG A 163 -8.49 0.99 10.88
C ARG A 163 -9.95 1.28 10.55
N LYS A 164 -10.22 2.37 9.81
CA LYS A 164 -11.57 2.69 9.33
C LYS A 164 -12.11 1.66 8.36
N GLU A 165 -11.29 1.21 7.42
CA GLU A 165 -11.68 0.19 6.45
C GLU A 165 -11.94 -1.16 7.12
N ARG A 166 -11.12 -1.56 8.10
CA ARG A 166 -11.35 -2.77 8.90
C ARG A 166 -12.64 -2.67 9.72
N ALA A 167 -12.94 -1.50 10.29
CA ALA A 167 -14.20 -1.26 10.99
C ALA A 167 -15.43 -1.29 10.05
N GLY A 168 -15.25 -0.92 8.78
CA GLY A 168 -16.29 -0.95 7.75
C GLY A 168 -16.53 -2.35 7.17
N ARG A 169 -15.49 -3.16 6.94
CA ARG A 169 -15.61 -4.52 6.39
C ARG A 169 -16.27 -5.54 7.33
N GLY A 170 -16.39 -5.21 8.62
CA GLY A 170 -17.21 -5.98 9.58
C GLY A 170 -18.72 -5.72 9.45
N ARG A 171 -19.14 -4.71 8.67
CA ARG A 171 -20.54 -4.51 8.29
C ARG A 171 -20.77 -5.23 6.98
N PHE A 172 -21.09 -6.51 7.06
CA PHE A 172 -21.86 -7.14 6.00
C PHE A 172 -23.10 -6.27 5.81
N VAL A 173 -23.25 -5.66 4.63
CA VAL A 173 -24.54 -5.15 4.22
C VAL A 173 -25.43 -6.39 4.26
N GLY A 174 -26.28 -6.50 5.28
CA GLY A 174 -27.37 -7.47 5.23
C GLY A 174 -28.06 -7.20 3.91
N LEU A 175 -28.06 -8.17 3.01
CA LEU A 175 -28.96 -8.16 1.87
C LEU A 175 -30.35 -8.02 2.49
N GLN A 176 -30.85 -6.79 2.57
CA GLN A 176 -32.20 -6.52 2.99
C GLN A 176 -33.04 -7.06 1.84
N GLY A 177 -33.40 -8.33 2.00
CA GLY A 177 -34.27 -9.04 1.10
C GLY A 177 -35.60 -8.34 1.09
N GLU A 178 -35.82 -7.51 0.08
CA GLU A 178 -37.11 -7.47 -0.56
C GLU A 178 -36.98 -8.45 -1.73
N VAL A 179 -37.42 -9.69 -1.52
CA VAL A 179 -37.67 -10.59 -2.64
C VAL A 179 -38.82 -9.95 -3.38
N ASP A 180 -38.51 -9.34 -4.52
CA ASP A 180 -39.53 -8.88 -5.45
C ASP A 180 -40.14 -10.16 -6.06
N ASP A 181 -41.23 -10.63 -5.46
CA ASP A 181 -41.93 -11.87 -5.81
C ASP A 181 -42.51 -11.85 -7.25
N GLY A 182 -42.31 -10.77 -8.02
CA GLY A 182 -42.95 -10.54 -9.31
C GLY A 182 -42.24 -11.02 -10.57
N ILE A 183 -41.04 -11.62 -10.49
CA ILE A 183 -40.26 -12.03 -11.69
C ILE A 183 -40.40 -13.53 -12.05
N TRP A 184 -41.19 -14.30 -11.29
CA TRP A 184 -41.44 -15.73 -11.57
C TRP A 184 -42.87 -16.05 -11.96
N ASP A 185 -43.64 -15.10 -12.51
CA ASP A 185 -44.90 -15.38 -13.21
C ASP A 185 -44.63 -16.04 -14.58
N LEU A 186 -43.93 -17.17 -14.57
CA LEU A 186 -44.06 -18.19 -15.59
C LEU A 186 -45.34 -18.95 -15.30
N ASN A 187 -46.34 -18.69 -16.14
CA ASN A 187 -47.65 -19.32 -16.21
C ASN A 187 -47.58 -20.86 -16.00
N VAL A 188 -47.72 -21.31 -14.75
CA VAL A 188 -47.90 -22.73 -14.41
C VAL A 188 -49.41 -23.01 -14.39
N PRO A 189 -49.92 -24.00 -15.16
CA PRO A 189 -51.34 -24.34 -15.13
C PRO A 189 -51.75 -24.78 -13.71
N ARG A 190 -52.86 -24.21 -13.21
CA ARG A 190 -53.48 -24.58 -11.93
C ARG A 190 -53.82 -26.07 -11.91
N GLY A 191 -53.11 -26.83 -11.08
CA GLY A 191 -53.43 -28.24 -10.86
C GLY A 191 -52.41 -28.97 -9.99
N ALA A 192 -52.06 -28.44 -8.82
CA ALA A 192 -51.33 -29.21 -7.81
C ALA A 192 -51.84 -28.84 -6.41
N PRO A 193 -52.20 -29.83 -5.56
CA PRO A 193 -52.72 -29.56 -4.24
C PRO A 193 -51.62 -29.03 -3.32
N VAL A 194 -51.98 -27.97 -2.59
CA VAL A 194 -51.20 -27.33 -1.53
C VAL A 194 -51.05 -28.31 -0.37
N GLY A 195 -49.82 -28.56 0.05
CA GLY A 195 -49.53 -29.23 1.30
C GLY A 195 -48.05 -29.49 1.49
N VAL A 196 -47.30 -28.51 1.98
CA VAL A 196 -46.02 -28.78 2.65
C VAL A 196 -45.85 -27.83 3.83
N GLU A 197 -45.85 -28.41 5.02
CA GLU A 197 -45.51 -27.78 6.30
C GLU A 197 -44.10 -27.17 6.26
N ARG A 198 -43.93 -26.03 6.92
CA ARG A 198 -42.61 -25.41 7.15
C ARG A 198 -41.79 -26.23 8.14
N GLY A 199 -41.07 -27.22 7.62
CA GLY A 199 -39.98 -27.91 8.31
C GLY A 199 -38.64 -27.23 8.02
N ARG A 200 -37.85 -26.98 9.07
CA ARG A 200 -36.44 -26.55 9.00
C ARG A 200 -35.61 -27.62 8.27
N GLU A 201 -35.33 -27.45 6.98
CA GLU A 201 -34.33 -28.26 6.29
C GLU A 201 -33.46 -27.38 5.40
N GLY A 202 -32.15 -27.68 5.42
CA GLY A 202 -31.13 -26.94 4.69
C GLY A 202 -31.33 -27.01 3.18
N TYR A 203 -30.59 -26.15 2.46
CA TYR A 203 -30.58 -26.10 1.00
C TYR A 203 -30.45 -27.49 0.38
N GLN A 204 -31.53 -28.01 -0.19
CA GLN A 204 -31.47 -29.10 -1.17
C GLN A 204 -31.23 -28.46 -2.53
N LEU A 205 -30.09 -28.78 -3.14
CA LEU A 205 -29.84 -28.45 -4.55
C LEU A 205 -30.74 -29.33 -5.42
N PRO A 206 -31.43 -28.77 -6.43
CA PRO A 206 -32.16 -29.56 -7.41
C PRO A 206 -31.21 -30.51 -8.16
N GLU A 207 -31.53 -31.80 -8.19
CA GLU A 207 -30.70 -32.85 -8.82
C GLU A 207 -30.56 -32.68 -10.35
N GLU A 208 -31.38 -31.81 -10.95
CA GLU A 208 -31.44 -31.49 -12.37
C GLU A 208 -30.21 -30.70 -12.90
N GLN A 209 -29.32 -30.19 -12.04
CA GLN A 209 -28.16 -29.40 -12.48
C GLN A 209 -27.04 -30.24 -13.13
N TRP A 210 -27.10 -31.57 -13.03
CA TRP A 210 -26.07 -32.48 -13.55
C TRP A 210 -26.38 -33.04 -14.95
N GLY A 211 -27.40 -32.52 -15.64
CA GLY A 211 -27.76 -32.91 -17.00
C GLY A 211 -26.82 -32.41 -18.11
N TYR A 212 -25.52 -32.21 -17.85
CA TYR A 212 -24.54 -31.97 -18.90
C TYR A 212 -23.94 -33.31 -19.32
N ALA A 213 -24.58 -33.96 -20.30
CA ALA A 213 -24.08 -35.20 -20.91
C ALA A 213 -22.80 -35.01 -21.76
N ASP A 214 -22.22 -33.82 -21.77
CA ASP A 214 -21.01 -33.52 -22.55
C ASP A 214 -20.06 -32.60 -21.77
N THR A 215 -19.27 -33.18 -20.87
CA THR A 215 -18.11 -32.53 -20.25
C THR A 215 -16.80 -32.99 -20.88
N GLY A 216 -16.81 -33.30 -22.19
CA GLY A 216 -15.61 -33.58 -22.96
C GLY A 216 -14.75 -32.31 -23.09
N TYR A 217 -13.72 -32.18 -22.26
CA TYR A 217 -12.72 -31.13 -22.40
C TYR A 217 -11.90 -31.36 -23.69
N GLY A 218 -12.30 -30.70 -24.77
CA GLY A 218 -11.54 -30.63 -26.03
C GLY A 218 -10.30 -29.75 -25.84
N GLY A 219 -9.21 -30.35 -25.36
CA GLY A 219 -7.91 -29.69 -25.23
C GLY A 219 -7.34 -29.28 -26.60
N ALA A 220 -6.60 -28.17 -26.62
CA ALA A 220 -5.93 -27.59 -27.79
C ALA A 220 -4.77 -28.46 -28.34
N GLY A 221 -5.11 -29.66 -28.81
CA GLY A 221 -4.17 -30.64 -29.37
C GLY A 221 -4.79 -31.54 -30.45
N GLU A 222 -5.94 -31.18 -31.02
CA GLU A 222 -6.55 -31.92 -32.12
C GLU A 222 -5.80 -31.63 -33.43
N ALA A 223 -4.69 -32.35 -33.59
CA ALA A 223 -3.90 -32.38 -34.79
C ALA A 223 -4.66 -33.15 -35.88
N VAL A 224 -4.99 -32.41 -36.95
CA VAL A 224 -4.78 -32.75 -38.37
C VAL A 224 -4.92 -34.24 -38.73
N GLY A 225 -5.92 -34.50 -39.55
CA GLY A 225 -6.38 -35.82 -39.95
C GLY A 225 -5.34 -36.78 -40.53
N ARG A 226 -5.55 -38.05 -40.22
CA ARG A 226 -5.09 -39.18 -41.03
C ARG A 226 -6.30 -39.91 -41.59
N ARG A 227 -6.54 -39.74 -42.90
CA ARG A 227 -7.31 -40.70 -43.69
C ARG A 227 -6.55 -42.03 -43.66
N SER A 228 -7.16 -43.08 -43.11
CA SER A 228 -6.77 -44.44 -43.45
C SER A 228 -7.82 -45.02 -44.39
N VAL A 229 -7.31 -45.43 -45.54
CA VAL A 229 -7.88 -46.36 -46.50
C VAL A 229 -8.27 -47.65 -45.78
N GLU A 230 -9.45 -48.20 -46.07
CA GLU A 230 -9.71 -49.63 -46.30
C GLU A 230 -11.25 -49.82 -46.44
N GLY A 231 -11.72 -49.82 -47.69
CA GLY A 231 -13.08 -50.21 -48.05
C GLY A 231 -12.98 -51.12 -49.26
N ARG A 232 -12.52 -52.36 -49.02
CA ARG A 232 -12.47 -53.42 -50.02
C ARG A 232 -13.12 -54.65 -49.40
N MET A 233 -14.45 -54.75 -49.55
CA MET A 233 -15.26 -55.96 -49.78
C MET A 233 -16.69 -55.52 -50.06
#